data_AF-A0A820RPX9-F1
#
_entry.id   AF-A0A820RPX9-F1
#
_cell.length_a   1.000
_cell.length_b   1.000
_cell.length_c   1.000
_cell.angle_alpha   90.00
_cell.angle_beta   90.00
_cell.angle_gamma   90.00
#
_symmetry.space_group_name_H-M   'P 1'
#
loop_
_entity.id
_entity.type
_entity.pdbx_description
1 polymer ?
#
loop_
_entity_poly.entity_id
_entity_poly.type
_entity_poly.pdbx_seq_one_letter_code
_entity_poly.pdbx_strand_id
1 'polypeptide(L)'
;HKFLLIATSDYFKAMFNGAMSESQSDHVELKGFDKSSTGVESMIDFCYSGLLNITFNNIDELLHAATHLQINNAIDLCSKFLIESCTINNCIDIYKIADLYSLSNALDIIRLFISKKFSFINV
;
A
#
# COMPACT_ATOMS: atom_id res chain seq x y z
N HIS A 1 4.15 -3.24 -20.42
CA HIS A 1 2.89 -3.54 -21.13
C HIS A 1 1.68 -2.92 -20.41
N LYS A 2 0.90 -2.10 -21.12
CA LYS A 2 -0.31 -1.43 -20.58
C LYS A 2 -1.32 -2.43 -20.02
N PHE A 3 -1.51 -3.57 -20.69
CA PHE A 3 -2.47 -4.60 -20.28
C PHE A 3 -2.26 -5.08 -18.85
N LEU A 4 -1.02 -5.35 -18.44
CA LEU A 4 -0.74 -5.86 -17.11
C LEU A 4 -1.07 -4.81 -16.03
N LEU A 5 -0.67 -3.56 -16.28
CA LEU A 5 -0.96 -2.43 -15.39
C LEU A 5 -2.47 -2.21 -15.25
N ILE A 6 -3.24 -2.29 -16.34
CA ILE A 6 -4.71 -2.16 -16.31
C ILE A 6 -5.36 -3.29 -15.50
N ALA A 7 -4.81 -4.51 -15.59
CA ALA A 7 -5.35 -5.66 -14.88
C ALA A 7 -5.09 -5.60 -13.36
N THR A 8 -4.04 -4.92 -12.93
CA THR A 8 -3.60 -4.89 -11.52
C THR A 8 -3.90 -3.57 -10.80
N SER A 9 -4.30 -2.52 -11.51
CA SER A 9 -4.49 -1.16 -10.97
C SER A 9 -5.69 -0.46 -11.60
N ASP A 10 -6.60 -0.01 -10.73
CA ASP A 10 -7.75 0.79 -11.18
C ASP A 10 -7.34 2.18 -11.66
N TYR A 11 -6.22 2.73 -11.15
CA TYR A 11 -5.64 3.98 -11.64
C TYR A 11 -5.20 3.84 -13.11
N PHE A 12 -4.41 2.80 -13.42
CA PHE A 12 -3.95 2.56 -14.79
C PHE A 12 -5.12 2.20 -15.71
N LYS A 13 -6.10 1.45 -15.20
CA LYS A 13 -7.34 1.18 -15.92
C LYS A 13 -8.07 2.47 -16.30
N ALA A 14 -8.31 3.37 -15.34
CA ALA A 14 -8.97 4.65 -15.60
C ALA A 14 -8.20 5.51 -16.60
N MET A 15 -6.87 5.59 -16.43
CA MET A 15 -6.00 6.38 -17.29
C MET A 15 -5.96 5.87 -18.74
N PHE A 16 -6.02 4.56 -18.96
CA PHE A 16 -5.91 3.96 -20.29
C PHE A 16 -7.26 3.66 -20.96
N ASN A 17 -8.40 3.83 -20.30
CA ASN A 17 -9.73 3.51 -20.85
C ASN A 17 -10.29 4.56 -21.86
N GLY A 18 -9.43 5.28 -22.57
CA GLY A 18 -9.76 5.95 -23.85
C GLY A 18 -10.32 7.37 -23.81
N ALA A 19 -10.50 7.99 -22.65
CA ALA A 19 -11.00 9.38 -22.54
C ALA A 19 -9.90 10.44 -22.33
N MET A 20 -8.65 10.02 -22.15
CA MET A 20 -7.49 10.87 -21.86
C MET A 20 -6.41 10.73 -22.93
N SER A 21 -5.68 11.81 -23.22
CA SER A 21 -4.55 11.85 -24.16
C SER A 21 -3.51 10.73 -23.92
N GLU A 22 -3.36 10.36 -22.65
CA GLU A 22 -2.47 9.34 -22.13
C GLU A 22 -2.77 7.94 -22.69
N SER A 23 -4.01 7.67 -23.12
CA SER A 23 -4.35 6.37 -23.71
C SER A 23 -3.61 6.13 -25.03
N GLN A 24 -3.34 7.19 -25.79
CA GLN A 24 -2.66 7.15 -27.09
C GLN A 24 -1.15 7.45 -27.00
N SER A 25 -0.64 7.79 -25.82
CA SER A 25 0.78 8.09 -25.60
C SER A 25 1.57 6.84 -25.25
N ASP A 26 2.83 6.79 -25.69
CA ASP A 26 3.82 5.80 -25.24
C ASP A 26 4.46 6.17 -23.90
N HIS A 27 4.33 7.43 -23.49
CA HIS A 27 4.83 7.95 -22.22
C HIS A 27 3.71 8.57 -21.39
N VAL A 28 3.72 8.29 -20.10
CA VAL A 28 2.76 8.84 -19.14
C VAL A 28 3.53 9.45 -17.98
N GLU A 29 3.12 10.64 -17.57
CA GLU A 29 3.59 11.26 -16.34
C GLU A 29 2.69 10.83 -15.17
N LEU A 30 3.28 10.16 -14.17
CA LEU A 30 2.59 9.85 -12.93
C LEU A 30 2.59 11.07 -12.03
N LYS A 31 1.40 11.55 -11.67
CA LYS A 31 1.22 12.68 -10.76
C LYS A 31 1.24 12.17 -9.31
N GLY A 32 1.60 13.05 -8.38
CA GLY A 32 1.56 12.73 -6.95
C GLY A 32 2.78 11.99 -6.42
N PHE A 33 3.85 11.86 -7.21
CA PHE A 33 5.10 11.23 -6.79
C PHE A 33 6.28 12.15 -7.05
N ASP A 34 7.20 12.22 -6.08
CA ASP A 34 8.53 12.77 -6.32
C ASP A 34 9.33 11.84 -7.23
N LYS A 35 10.24 12.42 -8.03
CA LYS A 35 11.11 11.65 -8.94
C LYS A 35 12.00 10.62 -8.22
N SER A 36 12.26 10.83 -6.93
CA SER A 36 13.03 9.92 -6.08
C SER A 36 12.17 8.84 -5.41
N SER A 37 10.86 8.80 -5.65
CA SER A 37 9.96 7.83 -5.02
C SER A 37 10.28 6.41 -5.50
N THR A 38 10.75 5.57 -4.59
CA THR A 38 11.04 4.16 -4.87
C THR A 38 9.79 3.28 -4.81
N GLY A 39 8.71 3.80 -4.19
CA GLY A 39 7.42 3.13 -4.11
C GLY A 39 6.79 2.84 -5.46
N VAL A 40 6.91 3.77 -6.43
CA VAL A 40 6.37 3.57 -7.78
C VAL A 40 7.11 2.44 -8.50
N GLU A 41 8.44 2.45 -8.49
CA GLU A 41 9.26 1.38 -9.08
C GLU A 41 8.88 0.02 -8.48
N SER A 42 8.77 -0.06 -7.16
CA SER A 42 8.34 -1.27 -6.45
C SER A 42 6.94 -1.74 -6.87
N MET A 43 6.00 -0.82 -7.10
CA MET A 43 4.64 -1.15 -7.57
C MET A 43 4.65 -1.68 -9.01
N ILE A 44 5.46 -1.09 -9.89
CA ILE A 44 5.61 -1.56 -11.25
C ILE A 44 6.23 -2.96 -11.25
N ASP A 45 7.32 -3.17 -10.52
CA ASP A 45 7.96 -4.49 -10.40
C ASP A 45 7.02 -5.54 -9.81
N PHE A 46 6.22 -5.16 -8.80
CA PHE A 46 5.19 -6.03 -8.25
C PHE A 46 4.14 -6.42 -9.29
N CYS A 47 3.71 -5.51 -10.15
CA CYS A 47 2.75 -5.83 -11.22
C CYS A 47 3.29 -6.90 -12.18
N TYR A 48 4.61 -6.92 -12.45
CA TYR A 48 5.23 -7.92 -13.33
C TYR A 48 5.62 -9.22 -12.64
N SER A 49 6.11 -9.15 -11.41
CA SER A 49 6.66 -10.30 -10.70
C SER A 49 5.64 -10.99 -9.79
N GLY A 50 4.62 -10.27 -9.34
CA GLY A 50 3.73 -10.69 -8.25
C GLY A 50 4.40 -10.71 -6.88
N LEU A 51 5.64 -10.21 -6.76
CA LEU A 51 6.43 -10.23 -5.53
C LEU A 51 6.66 -8.80 -5.01
N LEU A 52 6.47 -8.62 -3.71
CA LEU A 52 6.67 -7.32 -3.05
C LEU A 52 7.53 -7.52 -1.80
N ASN A 53 8.67 -6.83 -1.74
CA ASN A 53 9.57 -6.87 -0.59
C ASN A 53 9.21 -5.77 0.42
N ILE A 54 8.61 -6.18 1.52
CA ILE A 54 8.04 -5.26 2.52
C ILE A 54 8.92 -5.24 3.76
N THR A 55 9.26 -4.04 4.22
CA THR A 55 10.04 -3.78 5.42
C THR A 55 9.47 -2.57 6.16
N PHE A 56 9.80 -2.40 7.44
CA PHE A 56 9.40 -1.19 8.17
C PHE A 56 9.99 0.10 7.59
N ASN A 57 11.12 0.03 6.87
CA ASN A 57 11.76 1.20 6.30
C ASN A 57 11.07 1.71 5.03
N ASN A 58 10.41 0.82 4.27
CA ASN A 58 9.79 1.16 3.00
C ASN A 58 8.25 1.10 3.03
N ILE A 59 7.64 0.61 4.12
CA ILE A 59 6.19 0.40 4.21
C ILE A 59 5.37 1.65 3.89
N ASP A 60 5.84 2.83 4.31
CA ASP A 60 5.13 4.08 4.08
C ASP A 60 5.14 4.46 2.58
N GLU A 61 6.31 4.45 1.94
CA GLU A 61 6.42 4.69 0.48
C GLU A 61 5.62 3.65 -0.33
N LEU A 62 5.64 2.38 0.09
CA LEU A 62 4.89 1.32 -0.57
C LEU A 62 3.38 1.54 -0.44
N LEU A 63 2.88 1.86 0.76
CA LEU A 63 1.45 2.13 0.98
C LEU A 63 1.01 3.40 0.26
N HIS A 64 1.84 4.45 0.24
CA HIS A 64 1.57 5.66 -0.51
C HIS A 64 1.39 5.36 -2.00
N ALA A 65 2.34 4.63 -2.60
CA ALA A 65 2.27 4.28 -4.01
C ALA A 65 1.13 3.31 -4.32
N ALA A 66 0.94 2.27 -3.52
CA ALA A 66 -0.12 1.28 -3.72
C ALA A 66 -1.51 1.91 -3.62
N THR A 67 -1.72 2.81 -2.65
CA THR A 67 -3.00 3.50 -2.46
C THR A 67 -3.27 4.48 -3.60
N HIS A 68 -2.27 5.29 -3.98
CA HIS A 68 -2.41 6.25 -5.07
C HIS A 68 -2.66 5.55 -6.42
N LEU A 69 -1.91 4.48 -6.71
CA LEU A 69 -2.07 3.68 -7.92
C LEU A 69 -3.22 2.67 -7.82
N GLN A 70 -3.93 2.61 -6.70
CA GLN A 70 -5.07 1.70 -6.49
C GLN A 70 -4.73 0.23 -6.79
N ILE A 71 -3.59 -0.25 -6.28
CA ILE A 71 -3.13 -1.65 -6.40
C ILE A 71 -3.54 -2.39 -5.13
N ASN A 72 -4.80 -2.79 -5.05
CA ASN A 72 -5.39 -3.38 -3.83
C ASN A 72 -4.62 -4.59 -3.30
N ASN A 73 -4.11 -5.46 -4.17
CA ASN A 73 -3.30 -6.62 -3.74
C ASN A 73 -2.02 -6.20 -2.99
N ALA A 74 -1.37 -5.09 -3.38
CA ALA A 74 -0.19 -4.58 -2.67
C ALA A 74 -0.59 -3.98 -1.31
N ILE A 75 -1.72 -3.26 -1.26
CA ILE A 75 -2.29 -2.72 -0.01
C ILE A 75 -2.57 -3.86 0.97
N ASP A 76 -3.17 -4.95 0.50
CA ASP A 76 -3.49 -6.13 1.33
C ASP A 76 -2.22 -6.79 1.88
N LEU A 77 -1.17 -6.94 1.06
CA LEU A 77 0.11 -7.49 1.50
C LEU A 77 0.78 -6.59 2.56
N CYS A 78 0.79 -5.28 2.34
CA CYS A 78 1.29 -4.30 3.31
C CYS A 78 0.49 -4.33 4.62
N SER A 79 -0.84 -4.39 4.52
CA SER A 79 -1.75 -4.52 5.67
C SER A 79 -1.46 -5.79 6.46
N LYS A 80 -1.26 -6.92 5.77
CA LYS A 80 -0.92 -8.19 6.41
C LYS A 80 0.42 -8.13 7.14
N PHE A 81 1.45 -7.56 6.50
CA PHE A 81 2.76 -7.36 7.12
C PHE A 81 2.67 -6.54 8.41
N LEU A 82 1.90 -5.45 8.41
CA LEU A 82 1.67 -4.60 9.60
C LEU A 82 1.01 -5.38 10.74
N ILE A 83 -0.01 -6.18 10.44
CA ILE A 83 -0.69 -7.02 11.43
C ILE A 83 0.26 -8.06 12.02
N GLU A 84 0.98 -8.80 11.17
CA GLU A 84 1.89 -9.88 11.58
C GLU A 84 3.11 -9.36 12.35
N SER A 85 3.53 -8.13 12.09
CA SER A 85 4.68 -7.48 12.74
C SER A 85 4.29 -6.63 13.97
N CYS A 86 3.02 -6.67 14.38
CA CYS A 86 2.50 -5.90 15.50
C CYS A 86 2.94 -6.48 16.85
N THR A 87 3.59 -5.64 17.66
CA THR A 87 4.11 -5.95 18.99
C THR A 87 3.73 -4.85 19.96
N ILE A 88 3.88 -5.10 21.26
CA ILE A 88 3.60 -4.09 22.30
C ILE A 88 4.43 -2.81 22.09
N ASN A 89 5.67 -2.96 21.61
CA ASN A 89 6.61 -1.85 21.48
C ASN A 89 6.33 -0.95 20.27
N ASN A 90 5.69 -1.48 19.22
CA ASN A 90 5.47 -0.76 17.96
C ASN A 90 3.98 -0.64 17.56
N CYS A 91 3.04 -1.18 18.35
CA CYS A 91 1.61 -1.20 18.00
C CYS A 91 1.01 0.18 17.77
N ILE A 92 1.51 1.22 18.45
CA ILE A 92 1.04 2.59 18.26
C ILE A 92 1.48 3.15 16.91
N ASP A 93 2.71 2.87 16.48
CA ASP A 93 3.21 3.35 15.19
C ASP A 93 2.56 2.61 14.03
N ILE A 94 2.38 1.29 14.17
CA ILE A 94 1.63 0.47 13.22
C ILE A 94 0.17 0.94 13.14
N TYR A 95 -0.46 1.28 14.28
CA TYR A 95 -1.81 1.86 14.29
C TYR A 95 -1.87 3.16 13.49
N LYS A 96 -0.93 4.09 13.70
CA LYS A 96 -0.89 5.37 12.98
C LYS A 96 -0.74 5.18 11.48
N ILE A 97 0.12 4.25 11.05
CA ILE A 97 0.28 3.92 9.62
C ILE A 97 -1.03 3.34 9.07
N ALA A 98 -1.62 2.37 9.75
CA ALA A 98 -2.88 1.77 9.33
C ALA A 98 -4.02 2.80 9.25
N ASP A 99 -4.05 3.78 10.15
CA ASP A 99 -5.04 4.87 10.18
C ASP A 99 -4.83 5.84 9.01
N LEU A 100 -3.58 6.25 8.77
CA LEU A 100 -3.21 7.14 7.67
C LEU A 100 -3.65 6.60 6.31
N TYR A 101 -3.49 5.29 6.09
CA TYR A 101 -3.88 4.62 4.85
C TYR A 101 -5.29 3.98 4.90
N SER A 102 -6.07 4.25 5.95
CA SER A 102 -7.45 3.74 6.11
C SER A 102 -7.58 2.21 6.01
N LEU A 103 -6.59 1.48 6.52
CA LEU A 103 -6.51 0.01 6.51
C LEU A 103 -7.46 -0.60 7.57
N SER A 104 -8.76 -0.56 7.29
CA SER A 104 -9.83 -0.85 8.26
C SER A 104 -9.67 -2.21 8.96
N ASN A 105 -9.39 -3.28 8.21
CA ASN A 105 -9.18 -4.61 8.79
C ASN A 105 -7.94 -4.66 9.71
N ALA A 106 -6.85 -3.98 9.34
CA ALA A 106 -5.68 -3.88 10.21
C ALA A 106 -5.99 -3.12 11.49
N LEU A 107 -6.70 -1.98 11.39
CA LEU A 107 -7.09 -1.17 12.54
C LEU A 107 -7.90 -1.98 13.55
N ASP A 108 -8.87 -2.77 13.10
CA ASP A 108 -9.69 -3.60 13.98
C ASP A 108 -8.85 -4.64 14.73
N ILE A 109 -7.96 -5.34 14.02
CA ILE A 109 -7.07 -6.34 14.61
C ILE A 109 -6.09 -5.71 15.60
N ILE A 110 -5.49 -4.58 15.24
CA ILE A 110 -4.54 -3.86 16.09
C ILE A 110 -5.23 -3.33 17.35
N ARG A 111 -6.45 -2.78 17.23
CA ARG A 111 -7.23 -2.32 18.40
C ARG A 111 -7.54 -3.47 19.36
N LEU A 112 -7.92 -4.63 18.84
CA LEU A 112 -8.14 -5.82 19.66
C LEU A 112 -6.85 -6.28 20.35
N PHE A 113 -5.72 -6.23 19.66
CA PHE A 113 -4.41 -6.54 20.24
C PHE A 113 -4.05 -5.59 21.39
N ILE A 114 -4.16 -4.27 21.16
CA ILE A 114 -3.88 -3.23 22.16
C ILE A 114 -4.79 -3.41 23.38
N SER A 115 -6.10 -3.53 23.17
CA SER A 115 -7.06 -3.70 24.26
C SER A 115 -6.72 -4.91 25.13
N LYS A 116 -6.47 -6.08 24.53
CA LYS A 116 -6.13 -7.31 25.29
C LYS A 116 -4.84 -7.18 26.10
N LYS A 117 -3.82 -6.49 25.57
CA LYS A 117 -2.53 -6.35 26.26
C LYS A 117 -2.55 -5.30 27.37
N PHE A 118 -3.27 -4.20 27.19
CA PHE A 118 -3.44 -3.20 28.26
C PHE A 118 -4.28 -3.72 29.43
N SER A 119 -5.29 -4.55 29.17
CA SER A 119 -6.05 -5.25 30.23
C SER A 119 -5.17 -6.16 31.09
N PHE A 120 -4.10 -6.72 30.51
CA PHE A 120 -3.21 -7.67 31.17
C PHE A 120 -2.07 -7.00 31.97
N ILE A 121 -1.78 -5.73 31.70
CA ILE A 121 -0.72 -4.95 32.38
C ILE A 121 -1.25 -4.25 33.65
N ASN A 122 -2.57 -4.08 33.77
CA ASN A 122 -3.22 -3.41 34.91
C ASN A 122 -3.71 -4.37 36.02
N VAL A 123 -3.06 -5.53 36.19
CA VAL A 123 -3.27 -6.49 37.30
C VAL A 123 -1.92 -6.82 37.92
#